data_AF-A0A7C2TU90-F1
#
_entry.id   AF-A0A7C2TU90-F1
#
_cell.length_a   1.000
_cell.length_b   1.000
_cell.length_c   1.000
_cell.angle_alpha   90.00
_cell.angle_beta   90.00
_cell.angle_gamma   90.00
#
_symmetry.space_group_name_H-M   'P 1'
#
loop_
_entity.id
_entity.type
_entity.pdbx_description
1 polymer ?
#
loop_
_entity_poly.entity_id
_entity_poly.type
_entity_poly.pdbx_seq_one_letter_code
_entity_poly.pdbx_strand_id
1 'polypeptide(L)' 'MPRVKRGHKRVQRRKKYLRLAKGYWGAKSRLHRYAKEAVQRAWQFAYIGRRLKKRDFRRLWITRINAAARQNGLNYTQF' A
#
# COMPACT_ATOMS: atom_id res chain seq x y z
N MET A 1 -7.19 -38.69 -26.68
CA MET A 1 -7.37 -37.40 -25.96
C MET A 1 -6.44 -36.33 -26.55
N PRO A 2 -6.91 -35.10 -26.84
CA PRO A 2 -6.06 -34.05 -27.40
C PRO A 2 -5.13 -33.42 -26.36
N ARG A 3 -3.87 -33.13 -26.73
CA ARG A 3 -2.87 -32.46 -25.87
C ARG A 3 -3.08 -30.95 -25.85
N VAL A 4 -3.52 -30.39 -24.72
CA VAL A 4 -3.70 -28.94 -24.57
C VAL A 4 -2.36 -28.25 -24.25
N LYS A 5 -1.88 -27.39 -25.16
CA LYS A 5 -0.69 -26.55 -24.95
C LYS A 5 -1.05 -25.28 -24.17
N ARG A 6 -0.10 -24.79 -23.36
CA ARG A 6 -0.31 -23.65 -22.43
C ARG A 6 -0.51 -22.27 -23.11
N GLY A 7 -0.15 -22.14 -24.39
CA GLY A 7 -0.30 -20.93 -25.20
C GLY A 7 0.28 -19.65 -24.56
N HIS A 8 -0.30 -18.49 -24.90
CA HIS A 8 0.18 -17.17 -24.44
C HIS A 8 -0.31 -16.76 -23.03
N LYS A 9 -1.11 -17.60 -22.35
CA LYS A 9 -1.67 -17.28 -21.02
C LYS A 9 -0.59 -16.99 -19.98
N ARG A 10 0.57 -17.67 -20.07
CA ARG A 10 1.74 -17.41 -19.20
C ARG A 10 2.31 -16.00 -19.41
N VAL A 11 2.45 -15.58 -20.67
CA VAL A 11 2.98 -14.26 -21.03
C VAL A 11 2.03 -13.15 -20.58
N GLN A 12 0.73 -13.33 -20.80
CA GLN A 12 -0.30 -12.38 -20.35
C GLN A 12 -0.27 -12.20 -18.82
N ARG A 13 -0.17 -13.30 -18.06
CA ARG A 13 -0.04 -13.26 -16.59
C ARG A 13 1.22 -12.51 -16.15
N ARG A 14 2.37 -12.73 -16.81
CA ARG A 14 3.62 -12.03 -16.53
C ARG A 14 3.48 -10.52 -16.77
N LYS A 15 2.91 -10.13 -17.92
CA LYS A 15 2.66 -8.71 -18.26
C LYS A 15 1.73 -8.04 -17.24
N LYS A 16 0.71 -8.74 -16.72
CA LYS A 16 -0.18 -8.20 -15.66
C LYS A 16 0.59 -7.77 -14.42
N TYR A 17 1.47 -8.62 -13.89
CA TYR A 17 2.27 -8.28 -12.70
C TYR A 17 3.31 -7.20 -12.97
N LEU A 18 4.00 -7.24 -14.11
CA LEU A 18 4.98 -6.20 -14.46
C LEU A 18 4.32 -4.82 -14.64
N ARG A 19 3.08 -4.78 -15.14
CA ARG A 19 2.30 -3.54 -15.24
C ARG A 19 1.97 -2.96 -13.86
N LEU A 20 1.71 -3.81 -12.86
CA LEU A 20 1.43 -3.38 -11.48
C LEU A 20 2.71 -2.95 -10.73
N ALA A 21 3.86 -3.54 -11.08
CA ALA A 21 5.16 -3.23 -10.49
C ALA A 21 5.89 -2.05 -11.18
N LYS A 22 5.20 -1.27 -12.04
CA LYS A 22 5.78 -0.08 -12.66
C LYS A 22 6.20 0.91 -11.56
N GLY A 23 7.37 1.52 -11.74
CA GLY A 23 7.96 2.44 -10.76
C GLY A 23 8.70 1.76 -9.61
N TYR A 24 8.68 0.43 -9.49
CA TYR A 24 9.50 -0.26 -8.49
C TYR A 24 10.98 -0.22 -8.88
N TRP A 25 11.84 -0.08 -7.86
CA TRP A 25 13.28 0.05 -8.06
C TRP A 25 13.93 -1.26 -8.54
N GLY A 26 14.84 -1.12 -9.52
CA GLY A 26 15.69 -2.21 -10.00
C GLY A 26 14.95 -3.45 -10.51
N ALA A 27 15.37 -4.63 -10.03
CA ALA A 27 14.82 -5.93 -10.44
C ALA A 27 13.32 -6.07 -10.20
N LYS A 28 12.75 -5.33 -9.24
CA LYS A 28 11.34 -5.43 -8.84
C LYS A 28 10.37 -4.91 -9.90
N SER A 29 10.83 -4.11 -10.88
CA SER A 29 10.00 -3.66 -12.02
C SER A 29 10.26 -4.43 -13.32
N ARG A 30 11.37 -5.19 -13.41
CA ARG A 30 11.81 -5.87 -14.65
C ARG A 30 11.64 -7.39 -14.61
N LEU A 31 11.96 -8.03 -13.48
CA LEU A 31 11.96 -9.48 -13.32
C LEU A 31 10.65 -9.94 -12.69
N HIS A 32 9.97 -10.92 -13.31
CA HIS A 32 8.61 -11.32 -12.91
C HIS A 32 8.54 -11.89 -11.49
N ARG A 33 9.55 -12.66 -11.06
CA ARG A 33 9.58 -13.29 -9.74
C ARG A 33 9.59 -12.21 -8.65
N TYR A 34 10.57 -11.31 -8.72
CA TYR A 34 10.69 -10.18 -7.80
C TYR A 34 9.51 -9.21 -7.88
N ALA A 35 9.00 -8.93 -9.10
CA ALA A 35 7.82 -8.08 -9.28
C ALA A 35 6.59 -8.66 -8.60
N LYS A 36 6.35 -9.98 -8.73
CA LYS A 36 5.24 -10.66 -8.08
C LYS A 36 5.34 -10.55 -6.56
N GLU A 37 6.49 -10.87 -5.98
CA GLU A 37 6.73 -10.80 -4.53
C GLU A 37 6.54 -9.37 -4.00
N ALA A 38 7.09 -8.37 -4.70
CA ALA A 38 6.97 -6.97 -4.33
C ALA A 38 5.52 -6.48 -4.40
N VAL A 39 4.76 -6.85 -5.44
CA VAL A 39 3.34 -6.49 -5.58
C VAL A 39 2.50 -7.14 -4.49
N GLN A 40 2.73 -8.41 -4.17
CA GLN A 40 2.01 -9.10 -3.11
C GLN A 40 2.26 -8.46 -1.73
N ARG A 41 3.51 -8.12 -1.42
CA ARG A 41 3.85 -7.41 -0.17
C ARG A 41 3.24 -6.02 -0.12
N ALA A 42 3.24 -5.30 -1.25
CA ALA A 42 2.60 -3.99 -1.34
C ALA A 42 1.09 -4.05 -1.10
N TRP A 43 0.40 -5.11 -1.53
CA TRP A 43 -1.03 -5.29 -1.22
C TRP A 43 -1.30 -5.47 0.28
N GLN A 44 -0.46 -6.22 0.98
CA GLN A 44 -0.57 -6.37 2.43
C GLN A 44 -0.35 -5.02 3.13
N PHE A 45 0.68 -4.28 2.73
CA PHE A 45 0.93 -2.93 3.27
C PHE A 45 -0.18 -1.94 2.93
N ALA A 46 -0.78 -2.00 1.74
CA ALA A 46 -1.91 -1.15 1.39
C ALA A 46 -3.13 -1.42 2.29
N TYR A 47 -3.40 -2.69 2.61
CA TYR A 47 -4.48 -3.05 3.53
C TYR A 47 -4.24 -2.48 4.93
N ILE A 48 -3.04 -2.68 5.48
CA ILE A 48 -2.65 -2.18 6.81
C ILE A 48 -2.66 -0.64 6.80
N GLY A 49 -2.07 -0.02 5.77
CA GLY A 49 -1.98 1.42 5.59
C GLY A 49 -3.33 2.11 5.55
N ARG A 50 -4.36 1.51 4.95
CA ARG A 50 -5.74 2.05 5.00
C ARG A 50 -6.30 2.14 6.43
N ARG A 51 -5.92 1.21 7.31
CA ARG A 51 -6.32 1.23 8.73
C ARG A 51 -5.48 2.23 9.53
N LEU A 52 -4.17 2.28 9.28
CA LEU A 52 -3.26 3.23 9.94
C LEU A 52 -3.58 4.68 9.59
N LYS A 53 -3.88 4.99 8.32
CA LYS A 53 -4.25 6.33 7.86
C LYS A 53 -5.34 6.95 8.75
N LYS A 54 -6.38 6.19 9.11
CA LYS A 54 -7.46 6.67 9.99
C LYS A 54 -6.95 7.08 11.38
N ARG A 55 -5.99 6.34 11.93
CA ARG A 55 -5.35 6.65 13.22
C ARG A 55 -4.42 7.86 13.11
N ASP A 56 -3.67 7.97 12.03
CA ASP A 56 -2.75 9.09 11.78
C ASP A 56 -3.51 10.41 11.69
N PHE A 57 -4.65 10.44 10.96
CA PHE A 57 -5.51 11.62 10.91
C PHE A 57 -6.11 11.97 12.26
N ARG A 58 -6.59 10.97 13.02
CA ARG A 58 -7.10 11.20 14.38
C ARG A 58 -6.01 11.80 15.27
N ARG A 59 -4.78 11.27 15.22
CA ARG A 59 -3.65 11.80 15.99
C ARG A 59 -3.35 13.25 15.61
N LEU A 60 -3.34 13.57 14.31
CA LEU A 60 -3.15 14.92 13.81
C LEU A 60 -4.24 15.88 14.33
N TRP A 61 -5.50 15.45 14.32
CA TRP A 61 -6.60 16.26 14.84
C TRP A 61 -6.48 16.51 16.34
N ILE A 62 -6.16 15.48 17.13
CA ILE A 62 -5.91 15.61 18.56
C ILE A 62 -4.80 16.64 18.81
N THR A 63 -3.69 16.57 18.09
CA THR A 63 -2.59 17.53 18.24
C THR A 63 -3.02 18.96 17.92
N ARG A 64 -3.81 19.16 16.85
CA ARG A 64 -4.32 20.50 16.47
C ARG A 64 -5.29 21.05 17.50
N ILE A 65 -6.22 20.24 17.99
CA ILE A 65 -7.19 20.64 19.03
C ILE A 65 -6.46 20.97 20.33
N ASN A 66 -5.50 20.13 20.74
CA ASN A 66 -4.71 20.37 21.94
C ASN A 66 -3.92 21.69 21.87
N ALA A 67 -3.36 22.02 20.70
CA ALA A 67 -2.67 23.29 20.50
C ALA A 67 -3.63 24.49 20.70
N ALA A 68 -4.86 24.40 20.17
CA ALA A 68 -5.89 25.43 20.35
C ALA A 68 -6.42 25.51 21.79
N ALA A 69 -6.66 24.37 22.45
CA ALA A 69 -7.11 24.34 23.84
C ALA A 69 -6.09 24.99 24.79
N ARG A 70 -4.79 24.73 24.56
CA ARG A 70 -3.69 25.31 25.36
C ARG A 70 -3.62 26.83 25.27
N GLN A 71 -4.01 27.43 24.14
CA GLN A 71 -4.09 28.89 24.02
C GLN A 71 -5.14 29.48 24.98
N ASN A 72 -6.15 28.70 25.33
CA ASN A 72 -7.22 29.09 26.26
C ASN A 72 -6.99 28.58 27.69
N GLY A 73 -5.76 28.17 28.04
CA GLY A 73 -5.43 27.68 29.38
C GLY A 73 -5.99 26.28 29.73
N LEU A 74 -6.65 25.61 28.79
CA LEU A 74 -7.21 24.26 28.94
C LEU A 74 -6.29 23.22 28.26
N ASN A 75 -6.37 21.96 28.67
CA ASN A 75 -5.68 20.87 27.97
C ASN A 75 -6.69 19.95 27.25
N TYR A 76 -6.24 19.22 26.22
CA TYR A 76 -7.10 18.35 25.41
C TYR A 76 -7.86 17.28 26.20
N THR A 77 -7.39 16.91 27.40
CA THR A 77 -8.04 15.90 28.24
C THR A 77 -9.14 16.52 29.11
N GLN A 78 -9.03 17.81 29.42
CA GLN A 78 -10.00 18.59 30.20
C GLN A 78 -11.05 19.28 29.31
N PHE A 79 -10.79 19.42 28.01
CA PHE A 79 -11.74 19.85 26.98
C PHE A 79 -12.47 18.65 26.38
#